data_AF-A0A368FXY9-F1
#
_entry.id   AF-A0A368FXY9-F1
#
_cell.length_a   1.000
_cell.length_b   1.000
_cell.length_c   1.000
_cell.angle_alpha   90.00
_cell.angle_beta   90.00
_cell.angle_gamma   90.00
#
_symmetry.space_group_name_H-M   'P 1'
#
loop_
_entity.id
_entity.type
_entity.pdbx_description
1 polymer ?
#
loop_
_entity_poly.entity_id
_entity_poly.type
_entity_poly.pdbx_seq_one_letter_code
_entity_poly.pdbx_strand_id
1 'polypeptide(L)'
;MQQPALLLLLPLLCSSVTACYRYPKGQKSPCEDLRCGPGEDCIVSQKDGVLSAQCVCPTSCPSYGDSVESSPVCSSQGVDYPSWCHLKQHACHSQINITVRYFRECDPCAGTSCARGTRCKLTEARRPECRCSEQCALIYDPVCADNGLTYTNECVMKVAACKEDLQLTVFKKGKCSDFHNPCDDLECCHHSRCQLFANGTAICVCPQKCPLTLTPVCATDGVTYDNECEVQRSACQRKSHIAVRHQGPCGKGLCSTFSCNAPLVCVVKDEKPSCVCPQCTDELREVCASDGRTYSNECKMRKAACEAGVTLFVKYNGICEGCAKKNCQYYSSCVVENGKAECRCPTECYRKLASVSAAIATVVPFR
;
A
#
# COMPACT_ATOMS: atom_id res chain seq x y z
N MET A 1 7.69 54.07 17.07
CA MET A 1 9.04 54.46 17.53
C MET A 1 10.06 53.80 16.59
N GLN A 2 10.47 54.53 15.57
CA GLN A 2 11.65 54.22 14.75
C GLN A 2 12.91 54.39 15.61
N GLN A 3 13.88 53.47 15.50
CA GLN A 3 15.19 53.76 14.89
C GLN A 3 16.08 52.51 14.75
N PRO A 4 17.01 52.51 13.77
CA PRO A 4 17.77 51.35 13.29
C PRO A 4 19.23 51.33 13.77
N ALA A 5 19.87 50.15 13.82
CA ALA A 5 21.29 50.01 14.12
C ALA A 5 22.10 49.63 12.85
N LEU A 6 22.64 50.68 12.23
CA LEU A 6 23.96 50.85 11.60
C LEU A 6 24.71 49.60 11.08
N LEU A 7 24.79 49.49 9.74
CA LEU A 7 25.81 48.74 9.00
C LEU A 7 27.21 49.33 9.28
N LEU A 8 28.13 48.50 9.76
CA LEU A 8 29.57 48.77 9.74
C LEU A 8 30.23 47.90 8.66
N LEU A 9 30.68 48.57 7.59
CA LEU A 9 31.55 48.05 6.55
C LEU A 9 32.97 47.93 7.11
N LEU A 10 33.54 46.72 7.08
CA LEU A 10 34.97 46.47 7.25
C LEU A 10 35.45 45.62 6.05
N PRO A 11 36.46 46.07 5.28
CA PRO A 11 36.96 45.34 4.13
C PRO A 11 37.90 44.24 4.63
N LEU A 12 37.42 42.99 4.62
CA LEU A 12 38.30 41.84 4.83
C LEU A 12 39.10 41.61 3.54
N LEU A 13 40.36 42.01 3.65
CA LEU A 13 41.48 41.68 2.77
C LEU A 13 41.44 40.20 2.38
N CYS A 14 41.22 39.96 1.08
CA CYS A 14 41.32 38.64 0.48
C CYS A 14 42.79 38.38 0.11
N SER A 15 43.48 37.65 0.97
CA SER A 15 44.80 37.03 0.74
C SER A 15 44.58 35.55 1.11
N SER A 16 44.81 34.52 0.30
CA SER A 16 45.68 34.37 -0.86
C SER A 16 45.34 33.05 -1.59
N VAL A 17 45.50 33.06 -2.92
CA VAL A 17 45.76 31.93 -3.85
C VAL A 17 44.67 30.86 -4.09
N THR A 18 43.74 31.19 -5.00
CA THR A 18 43.53 30.36 -6.20
C THR A 18 43.71 31.29 -7.40
N ALA A 19 44.77 31.08 -8.17
CA ALA A 19 45.12 31.95 -9.29
C ALA A 19 44.15 31.72 -10.47
N CYS A 20 43.00 32.40 -10.45
CA CYS A 20 42.21 32.58 -11.67
C CYS A 20 43.01 33.50 -12.60
N TYR A 21 43.68 32.94 -13.62
CA TYR A 21 44.35 33.72 -14.66
C TYR A 21 43.31 34.61 -15.37
N ARG A 22 43.43 35.92 -15.18
CA ARG A 22 42.53 36.89 -15.83
C ARG A 22 43.14 37.27 -17.17
N TYR A 23 42.54 36.76 -18.25
CA TYR A 23 42.98 37.06 -19.62
C TYR A 23 42.98 38.59 -19.87
N PRO A 24 44.01 39.13 -20.54
CA PRO A 24 44.01 40.51 -21.02
C PRO A 24 42.78 40.80 -21.90
N LYS A 25 42.28 42.04 -21.87
CA LYS A 25 41.14 42.43 -22.72
C LYS A 25 41.47 42.16 -24.20
N GLY A 26 40.74 41.21 -24.81
CA GLY A 26 40.88 40.84 -26.22
C GLY A 26 41.49 39.47 -26.50
N GLN A 27 41.98 38.74 -25.49
CA GLN A 27 42.55 37.41 -25.66
C GLN A 27 41.54 36.33 -25.20
N LYS A 28 41.10 35.48 -26.13
CA LYS A 28 40.19 34.35 -25.85
C LYS A 28 40.95 33.16 -25.27
N SER A 29 40.25 32.32 -24.51
CA SER A 29 40.86 31.11 -23.96
C SER A 29 41.17 30.13 -25.10
N PRO A 30 42.38 29.55 -25.18
CA PRO A 30 42.68 28.53 -26.18
C PRO A 30 41.79 27.27 -26.06
N CYS A 31 41.15 27.06 -24.91
CA CYS A 31 40.18 25.99 -24.66
C CYS A 31 38.74 26.33 -25.09
N GLU A 32 38.47 27.56 -25.56
CA GLU A 32 37.11 28.00 -25.88
C GLU A 32 36.55 27.30 -27.14
N ASP A 33 37.40 27.08 -28.14
CA ASP A 33 37.03 26.42 -29.41
C ASP A 33 37.60 24.99 -29.54
N LEU A 34 38.46 24.56 -28.61
CA LEU A 34 39.08 23.23 -28.67
C LEU A 34 38.12 22.15 -28.16
N ARG A 35 37.76 21.21 -29.05
CA ARG A 35 36.94 20.05 -28.69
C ARG A 35 37.83 18.86 -28.36
N CYS A 36 37.91 18.52 -27.09
CA CYS A 36 38.61 17.34 -26.61
C CYS A 36 37.77 16.06 -26.79
N GLY A 37 38.44 14.91 -26.76
CA GLY A 37 37.83 13.59 -26.80
C GLY A 37 37.04 13.24 -25.54
N PRO A 38 36.40 12.05 -25.50
CA PRO A 38 35.56 11.64 -24.38
C PRO A 38 36.32 11.66 -23.05
N GLY A 39 35.82 12.39 -22.06
CA GLY A 39 36.42 12.42 -20.72
C GLY A 39 37.71 13.24 -20.57
N GLU A 40 38.20 13.86 -21.63
CA GLU A 40 39.38 14.74 -21.58
C GLU A 40 39.06 16.09 -20.93
N ASP A 41 40.06 16.69 -20.31
CA ASP A 41 40.05 18.07 -19.82
C ASP A 41 40.99 18.92 -20.66
N CYS A 42 40.52 20.11 -21.04
CA CYS A 42 41.37 21.09 -21.70
C CYS A 42 42.16 21.88 -20.67
N ILE A 43 43.49 21.73 -20.67
CA ILE A 43 44.39 22.50 -19.85
C ILE A 43 45.12 23.55 -20.69
N VAL A 44 45.24 24.77 -20.16
CA VAL A 44 46.00 25.85 -20.79
C VAL A 44 47.41 25.86 -20.21
N SER A 45 48.41 25.87 -21.07
CA SER A 45 49.82 26.03 -20.72
C SER A 45 50.36 27.32 -21.33
N GLN A 46 51.26 28.01 -20.61
CA GLN A 46 51.89 29.24 -21.08
C GLN A 46 53.39 29.02 -21.20
N LYS A 47 53.95 29.23 -22.39
CA LYS A 47 55.39 29.17 -22.64
C LYS A 47 55.79 30.39 -23.48
N ASP A 48 56.80 31.14 -23.03
CA ASP A 48 57.33 32.32 -23.72
C ASP A 48 56.27 33.39 -24.06
N GLY A 49 55.25 33.55 -23.21
CA GLY A 49 54.15 34.50 -23.44
C GLY A 49 53.06 34.01 -24.40
N VAL A 50 53.22 32.84 -25.00
CA VAL A 50 52.23 32.19 -25.86
C VAL A 50 51.37 31.22 -25.05
N LEU A 51 50.05 31.32 -25.19
CA LEU A 51 49.08 30.42 -24.57
C LEU A 51 48.78 29.26 -25.54
N SER A 52 48.91 28.03 -25.06
CA SER A 52 48.55 26.80 -25.78
C SER A 52 47.51 26.01 -25.00
N ALA A 53 46.58 25.33 -25.69
CA ALA A 53 45.67 24.37 -25.07
C ALA A 53 46.07 22.94 -25.42
N GLN A 54 45.93 22.03 -24.45
CA GLN A 54 46.11 20.60 -24.64
C GLN A 54 44.96 19.85 -23.96
N CYS A 55 44.45 18.83 -24.64
CA CYS A 55 43.50 17.89 -24.07
C CYS A 55 44.27 16.78 -23.35
N VAL A 56 43.94 16.55 -22.08
CA VAL A 56 44.59 15.53 -21.24
C VAL A 56 43.56 14.72 -20.47
N CYS A 57 43.86 13.45 -20.22
CA CYS A 57 43.07 12.65 -19.29
C CYS A 57 43.33 13.08 -17.84
N PRO A 58 42.30 13.07 -16.96
CA PRO A 58 42.50 13.24 -15.53
C PRO A 58 43.45 12.17 -14.99
N THR A 59 44.54 12.58 -14.33
CA THR A 59 45.52 11.65 -13.75
C THR A 59 45.24 11.31 -12.29
N SER A 60 44.58 12.22 -11.56
CA SER A 60 44.13 12.02 -10.19
C SER A 60 42.73 12.60 -10.00
N CYS A 61 41.95 11.97 -9.12
CA CYS A 61 40.62 12.39 -8.77
C CYS A 61 40.55 12.68 -7.27
N PRO A 62 40.93 13.90 -6.84
CA PRO A 62 40.84 14.30 -5.44
C PRO A 62 39.39 14.28 -4.96
N SER A 63 39.21 13.88 -3.70
CA SER A 63 37.92 13.93 -3.02
C SER A 63 37.88 15.14 -2.09
N TYR A 64 36.90 16.01 -2.31
CA TYR A 64 36.67 17.24 -1.54
C TYR A 64 35.52 17.07 -0.54
N GLY A 65 35.27 15.84 -0.05
CA GLY A 65 34.20 15.53 0.91
C GLY A 65 32.82 15.77 0.31
N ASP A 66 32.00 16.61 0.95
CA ASP A 66 30.58 16.86 0.62
C ASP A 66 30.36 17.70 -0.65
N SER A 67 31.41 17.95 -1.45
CA SER A 67 31.26 18.64 -2.72
C SER A 67 30.44 17.81 -3.72
N VAL A 68 29.65 18.50 -4.55
CA VAL A 68 28.86 17.88 -5.63
C VAL A 68 29.77 17.13 -6.62
N GLU A 69 30.99 17.60 -6.83
CA GLU A 69 31.97 17.00 -7.75
C GLU A 69 32.59 15.70 -7.22
N SER A 70 32.60 15.51 -5.90
CA SER A 70 33.08 14.29 -5.23
C SER A 70 31.95 13.31 -4.91
N SER A 71 30.70 13.67 -5.22
CA SER A 71 29.55 12.80 -5.02
C SER A 71 29.49 11.70 -6.10
N PRO A 72 28.99 10.49 -5.75
CA PRO A 72 28.82 9.40 -6.71
C PRO A 72 27.94 9.81 -7.90
N VAL A 73 28.26 9.28 -9.08
CA VAL A 73 27.51 9.54 -10.31
C VAL A 73 27.16 8.23 -11.02
N CYS A 74 25.95 8.18 -11.57
CA CYS A 74 25.48 7.10 -12.41
C CYS A 74 25.69 7.48 -13.88
N SER A 75 26.42 6.64 -14.61
CA SER A 75 26.65 6.82 -16.05
C SER A 75 25.43 6.48 -16.91
N SER A 76 25.46 6.87 -18.18
CA SER A 76 24.46 6.51 -19.20
C SER A 76 24.35 5.00 -19.43
N GLN A 77 25.38 4.24 -19.08
CA GLN A 77 25.41 2.78 -19.15
C GLN A 77 24.88 2.09 -17.89
N GLY A 78 24.46 2.84 -16.87
CA GLY A 78 23.95 2.26 -15.62
C GLY A 78 25.05 1.75 -14.67
N VAL A 79 26.28 2.26 -14.83
CA VAL A 79 27.42 1.96 -13.95
C VAL A 79 27.68 3.14 -13.02
N ASP A 80 27.89 2.84 -11.74
CA ASP A 80 28.23 3.81 -10.70
C ASP A 80 29.73 4.12 -10.68
N TYR A 81 30.04 5.41 -10.59
CA TYR A 81 31.40 5.92 -10.42
C TYR A 81 31.49 6.72 -9.11
N PRO A 82 32.62 6.62 -8.37
CA PRO A 82 32.78 7.31 -7.09
C PRO A 82 32.64 8.84 -7.19
N SER A 83 33.01 9.41 -8.34
CA SER A 83 32.82 10.83 -8.61
C SER A 83 32.78 11.11 -10.11
N TRP A 84 32.41 12.34 -10.49
CA TRP A 84 32.42 12.77 -11.88
C TRP A 84 33.80 12.67 -12.53
N CYS A 85 34.86 12.98 -11.78
CA CYS A 85 36.24 12.82 -12.25
C CYS A 85 36.57 11.37 -12.60
N HIS A 86 36.15 10.41 -11.77
CA HIS A 86 36.40 8.98 -12.03
C HIS A 86 35.66 8.51 -13.29
N LEU A 87 34.46 9.01 -13.54
CA LEU A 87 33.73 8.75 -14.79
C LEU A 87 34.50 9.31 -15.99
N LYS A 88 34.97 10.55 -15.92
CA LYS A 88 35.76 11.17 -16.99
C LYS A 88 37.07 10.44 -17.25
N GLN A 89 37.79 10.07 -16.19
CA GLN A 89 39.04 9.32 -16.29
C GLN A 89 38.81 7.98 -17.02
N HIS A 90 37.75 7.25 -16.65
CA HIS A 90 37.38 6.01 -17.34
C HIS A 90 37.00 6.26 -18.80
N ALA A 91 36.19 7.28 -19.09
CA ALA A 91 35.81 7.65 -20.46
C ALA A 91 37.04 7.94 -21.34
N CYS A 92 38.03 8.65 -20.78
CA CYS A 92 39.27 9.02 -21.43
C CYS A 92 40.17 7.82 -21.71
N HIS A 93 40.41 6.98 -20.71
CA HIS A 93 41.29 5.82 -20.87
C HIS A 93 40.69 4.73 -21.78
N SER A 94 39.37 4.56 -21.73
CA SER A 94 38.68 3.57 -22.55
C SER A 94 38.23 4.12 -23.92
N GLN A 95 38.41 5.42 -24.18
CA GLN A 95 37.99 6.09 -25.43
C GLN A 95 36.50 5.83 -25.76
N ILE A 96 35.65 5.85 -24.73
CA ILE A 96 34.21 5.63 -24.86
C ILE A 96 33.43 6.89 -24.49
N ASN A 97 32.34 7.14 -25.22
CA ASN A 97 31.44 8.23 -24.90
C ASN A 97 30.44 7.78 -23.82
N ILE A 98 30.74 8.14 -22.57
CA ILE A 98 29.85 7.95 -21.42
C ILE A 98 29.54 9.30 -20.79
N THR A 99 28.27 9.50 -20.46
CA THR A 99 27.79 10.74 -19.85
C THR A 99 27.20 10.44 -18.49
N VAL A 100 27.09 11.46 -17.64
CA VAL A 100 26.31 11.34 -16.40
C VAL A 100 24.84 11.24 -16.78
N ARG A 101 24.17 10.17 -16.35
CA ARG A 101 22.72 10.05 -16.40
C ARG A 101 22.08 10.67 -15.17
N TYR A 102 22.69 10.45 -14.00
CA TYR A 102 22.22 11.01 -12.74
C TYR A 102 23.37 11.35 -11.79
N PHE A 103 23.24 12.47 -11.06
CA PHE A 103 24.24 12.94 -10.07
C PHE A 103 24.11 12.27 -8.70
N ARG A 104 23.95 10.94 -8.70
CA ARG A 104 23.85 9.99 -7.56
C ARG A 104 24.05 8.58 -8.11
N GLU A 105 24.01 7.59 -7.24
CA GLU A 105 24.03 6.17 -7.61
C GLU A 105 22.90 5.79 -8.60
N CYS A 106 23.11 4.69 -9.31
CA CYS A 106 22.21 4.14 -10.31
C CYS A 106 20.98 3.49 -9.67
N ASP A 107 21.15 2.87 -8.50
CA ASP A 107 20.08 2.32 -7.68
C ASP A 107 19.98 3.04 -6.32
N PRO A 108 19.15 4.09 -6.20
CA PRO A 108 18.92 4.76 -4.92
C PRO A 108 18.24 3.87 -3.87
N CYS A 109 17.67 2.73 -4.27
CA CYS A 109 17.03 1.77 -3.36
C CYS A 109 18.00 0.73 -2.80
N ALA A 110 19.22 0.60 -3.33
CA ALA A 110 20.19 -0.42 -2.91
C ALA A 110 20.52 -0.38 -1.41
N GLY A 111 20.56 0.83 -0.81
CA GLY A 111 20.81 1.03 0.63
C GLY A 111 19.54 1.16 1.49
N THR A 112 18.34 1.04 0.90
CA THR A 112 17.08 1.32 1.61
C THR A 112 16.47 0.04 2.17
N SER A 113 16.50 -0.13 3.49
CA SER A 113 15.82 -1.22 4.17
C SER A 113 14.38 -0.82 4.52
N CYS A 114 13.41 -1.48 3.89
CA CYS A 114 11.99 -1.23 4.07
C CYS A 114 11.34 -2.20 5.07
N ALA A 115 10.33 -1.73 5.81
CA ALA A 115 9.58 -2.56 6.75
C ALA A 115 8.80 -3.70 6.05
N ARG A 116 8.35 -4.71 6.82
CA ARG A 116 7.61 -5.88 6.28
C ARG A 116 6.43 -5.45 5.39
N GLY A 117 6.34 -6.02 4.19
CA GLY A 117 5.26 -5.73 3.22
C GLY A 117 5.46 -4.46 2.38
N THR A 118 6.49 -3.67 2.67
CA THR A 118 6.89 -2.51 1.86
C THR A 118 8.08 -2.84 0.95
N ARG A 119 8.17 -2.13 -0.17
CA ARG A 119 9.31 -2.15 -1.09
C ARG A 119 9.73 -0.73 -1.39
N CYS A 120 11.03 -0.53 -1.59
CA CYS A 120 11.55 0.76 -2.02
C CYS A 120 11.07 1.04 -3.44
N LYS A 121 10.40 2.17 -3.63
CA LYS A 121 10.02 2.72 -4.93
C LYS A 121 10.62 4.13 -5.04
N LEU A 122 10.98 4.52 -6.25
CA LEU A 122 11.46 5.87 -6.50
C LEU A 122 10.29 6.82 -6.73
N THR A 123 10.37 8.00 -6.14
CA THR A 123 9.47 9.13 -6.44
C THR A 123 9.81 9.73 -7.81
N GLU A 124 9.00 10.66 -8.32
CA GLU A 124 9.31 11.44 -9.53
C GLU A 124 10.65 12.17 -9.42
N ALA A 125 11.01 12.60 -8.21
CA ALA A 125 12.30 13.22 -7.90
C ALA A 125 13.45 12.21 -7.68
N ARG A 126 13.25 10.93 -8.02
CA ARG A 126 14.21 9.83 -7.86
C ARG A 126 14.71 9.64 -6.42
N ARG A 127 13.88 9.99 -5.43
CA ARG A 127 14.16 9.72 -4.01
C ARG A 127 13.59 8.35 -3.61
N PRO A 128 14.33 7.53 -2.85
CA PRO A 128 13.82 6.25 -2.37
C PRO A 128 12.73 6.47 -1.31
N GLU A 129 11.60 5.81 -1.48
CA GLU A 129 10.49 5.82 -0.54
C GLU A 129 9.93 4.41 -0.37
N CYS A 130 9.76 3.95 0.87
CA CYS A 130 9.15 2.65 1.15
C CYS A 130 7.63 2.78 1.03
N ARG A 131 7.06 2.06 0.06
CA ARG A 131 5.61 1.97 -0.15
C ARG A 131 5.17 0.53 -0.13
N CYS A 132 3.89 0.27 0.18
CA CYS A 132 3.37 -1.10 0.10
C CYS A 132 3.61 -1.67 -1.29
N SER A 133 4.08 -2.92 -1.35
CA SER A 133 4.25 -3.59 -2.64
C SER A 133 2.89 -3.74 -3.31
N GLU A 134 2.81 -3.52 -4.62
CA GLU A 134 1.60 -3.81 -5.41
C GLU A 134 1.84 -4.98 -6.37
N GLN A 135 3.06 -5.52 -6.35
CA GLN A 135 3.48 -6.59 -7.21
C GLN A 135 3.63 -7.85 -6.38
N CYS A 136 2.72 -8.79 -6.60
CA CYS A 136 2.81 -10.16 -6.14
C CYS A 136 2.76 -11.08 -7.36
N ALA A 137 3.47 -12.20 -7.30
CA ALA A 137 3.31 -13.23 -8.30
C ALA A 137 1.86 -13.75 -8.24
N LEU A 138 1.27 -14.03 -9.41
CA LEU A 138 -0.06 -14.64 -9.52
C LEU A 138 -0.02 -16.15 -9.23
N ILE A 139 0.83 -16.55 -8.30
CA ILE A 139 0.94 -17.93 -7.83
C ILE A 139 -0.18 -18.14 -6.82
N TYR A 140 -0.96 -19.18 -7.03
CA TYR A 140 -2.00 -19.60 -6.12
C TYR A 140 -1.42 -20.59 -5.11
N ASP A 141 -1.09 -20.09 -3.92
CA ASP A 141 -0.55 -20.85 -2.78
C ASP A 141 -1.22 -20.31 -1.49
N PRO A 142 -2.48 -20.68 -1.23
CA PRO A 142 -3.32 -19.98 -0.27
C PRO A 142 -2.80 -20.10 1.17
N VAL A 143 -3.00 -19.03 1.95
CA VAL A 143 -2.66 -18.99 3.37
C VAL A 143 -3.84 -18.49 4.19
N CYS A 144 -4.06 -19.11 5.34
CA CYS A 144 -4.97 -18.62 6.37
C CYS A 144 -4.18 -17.74 7.33
N ALA A 145 -4.54 -16.47 7.40
CA ALA A 145 -3.91 -15.53 8.31
C ALA A 145 -4.52 -15.62 9.72
N ASP A 146 -3.82 -15.05 10.69
CA ASP A 146 -4.26 -14.94 12.07
C ASP A 146 -5.51 -14.07 12.30
N ASN A 147 -5.99 -13.34 11.30
CA ASN A 147 -7.31 -12.69 11.34
C ASN A 147 -8.46 -13.59 10.84
N GLY A 148 -8.19 -14.87 10.60
CA GLY A 148 -9.17 -15.83 10.09
C GLY A 148 -9.54 -15.63 8.62
N LEU A 149 -8.81 -14.79 7.88
CA LEU A 149 -9.03 -14.56 6.45
C LEU A 149 -8.08 -15.39 5.59
N THR A 150 -8.60 -15.87 4.46
CA THR A 150 -7.81 -16.58 3.45
C THR A 150 -7.25 -15.59 2.44
N TYR A 151 -5.96 -15.69 2.16
CA TYR A 151 -5.27 -14.93 1.12
C TYR A 151 -4.78 -15.88 0.03
N THR A 152 -4.79 -15.42 -1.22
CA THR A 152 -4.37 -16.22 -2.39
C THR A 152 -2.91 -16.66 -2.34
N ASN A 153 -2.06 -15.86 -1.67
CA ASN A 153 -0.70 -16.20 -1.29
C ASN A 153 -0.17 -15.29 -0.18
N GLU A 154 0.96 -15.67 0.41
CA GLU A 154 1.61 -14.94 1.50
C GLU A 154 2.04 -13.52 1.08
N CYS A 155 2.41 -13.28 -0.18
CA CYS A 155 2.73 -11.94 -0.66
C CYS A 155 1.51 -11.02 -0.58
N VAL A 156 0.37 -11.48 -1.11
CA VAL A 156 -0.89 -10.72 -1.07
C VAL A 156 -1.32 -10.47 0.37
N MET A 157 -1.15 -11.44 1.28
CA MET A 157 -1.38 -11.24 2.71
C MET A 157 -0.52 -10.10 3.29
N LYS A 158 0.79 -10.08 3.01
CA LYS A 158 1.70 -9.03 3.51
C LYS A 158 1.39 -7.65 2.92
N VAL A 159 0.97 -7.60 1.66
CA VAL A 159 0.54 -6.34 1.01
C VAL A 159 -0.75 -5.82 1.64
N ALA A 160 -1.73 -6.68 1.87
CA ALA A 160 -2.97 -6.31 2.57
C ALA A 160 -2.66 -5.82 4.00
N ALA A 161 -1.79 -6.53 4.72
CA ALA A 161 -1.33 -6.10 6.04
C ALA A 161 -0.70 -4.70 6.01
N CYS A 162 0.16 -4.43 5.04
CA CYS A 162 0.80 -3.13 4.86
C CYS A 162 -0.21 -2.00 4.59
N LYS A 163 -1.16 -2.22 3.67
CA LYS A 163 -2.15 -1.21 3.29
C LYS A 163 -3.08 -0.81 4.44
N GLU A 164 -3.36 -1.76 5.32
CA GLU A 164 -4.27 -1.58 6.45
C GLU A 164 -3.54 -1.26 7.78
N ASP A 165 -2.21 -1.06 7.72
CA ASP A 165 -1.33 -0.92 8.91
C ASP A 165 -1.55 -2.03 9.96
N LEU A 166 -1.74 -3.25 9.47
CA LEU A 166 -1.94 -4.44 10.27
C LEU A 166 -0.66 -5.25 10.40
N GLN A 167 -0.56 -5.98 11.50
CA GLN A 167 0.41 -7.06 11.63
C GLN A 167 -0.33 -8.39 11.49
N LEU A 168 -0.25 -8.97 10.29
CA LEU A 168 -0.80 -10.28 10.00
C LEU A 168 0.32 -11.32 9.98
N THR A 169 0.02 -12.49 10.54
CA THR A 169 0.88 -13.66 10.48
C THR A 169 0.16 -14.81 9.81
N VAL A 170 0.93 -15.71 9.19
CA VAL A 170 0.36 -16.95 8.67
C VAL A 170 0.02 -17.84 9.86
N PHE A 171 -1.27 -18.05 10.11
CA PHE A 171 -1.73 -19.02 11.09
C PHE A 171 -1.52 -20.44 10.57
N LYS A 172 -1.95 -20.71 9.33
CA LYS A 172 -1.80 -22.03 8.70
C LYS A 172 -1.72 -21.92 7.18
N LYS A 173 -0.99 -22.82 6.53
CA LYS A 173 -1.00 -22.99 5.07
C LYS A 173 -2.33 -23.60 4.61
N GLY A 174 -2.79 -23.22 3.42
CA GLY A 174 -4.11 -23.57 2.90
C GLY A 174 -5.16 -22.49 3.18
N LYS A 175 -6.40 -22.74 2.79
CA LYS A 175 -7.51 -21.85 3.07
C LYS A 175 -7.99 -22.04 4.51
N CYS A 176 -8.58 -21.01 5.10
CA CYS A 176 -9.25 -21.14 6.40
C CYS A 176 -10.44 -22.12 6.35
N SER A 177 -11.02 -22.36 5.16
CA SER A 177 -12.08 -23.35 4.94
C SER A 177 -11.60 -24.80 4.96
N ASP A 178 -10.30 -25.07 4.85
CA ASP A 178 -9.76 -26.43 4.76
C ASP A 178 -9.73 -27.13 6.13
N PHE A 179 -10.06 -26.41 7.20
CA PHE A 179 -10.17 -26.92 8.56
C PHE A 179 -11.27 -26.17 9.32
N HIS A 180 -11.61 -26.67 10.51
CA HIS A 180 -12.54 -25.98 11.39
C HIS A 180 -11.91 -24.69 11.92
N ASN A 181 -12.26 -23.56 11.33
CA ASN A 181 -11.80 -22.24 11.74
C ASN A 181 -12.60 -21.75 12.96
N PRO A 182 -11.99 -21.61 14.16
CA PRO A 182 -12.72 -21.18 15.35
C PRO A 182 -13.31 -19.75 15.24
N CYS A 183 -12.86 -18.95 14.26
CA CYS A 183 -13.49 -17.65 13.96
C CYS A 183 -14.85 -17.78 13.24
N ASP A 184 -15.17 -18.93 12.65
CA ASP A 184 -16.45 -19.13 11.96
C ASP A 184 -17.62 -19.25 12.96
N ASP A 185 -17.35 -19.71 14.19
CA ASP A 185 -18.33 -19.84 15.28
C ASP A 185 -18.30 -18.68 16.28
N LEU A 186 -17.32 -17.79 16.17
CA LEU A 186 -17.09 -16.71 17.13
C LEU A 186 -17.66 -15.38 16.61
N GLU A 187 -18.80 -14.96 17.15
CA GLU A 187 -19.37 -13.64 16.86
C GLU A 187 -18.70 -12.53 17.69
N CYS A 188 -17.90 -11.69 17.01
CA CYS A 188 -17.21 -10.56 17.62
C CYS A 188 -18.07 -9.27 17.59
N CYS A 189 -18.37 -8.70 18.76
CA CYS A 189 -19.19 -7.48 18.90
C CYS A 189 -18.34 -6.20 19.01
N HIS A 190 -18.99 -5.04 18.89
CA HIS A 190 -18.39 -3.71 19.13
C HIS A 190 -17.14 -3.40 18.30
N HIS A 191 -17.09 -3.83 17.03
CA HIS A 191 -15.93 -3.65 16.14
C HIS A 191 -14.66 -4.38 16.61
N SER A 192 -14.80 -5.38 17.48
CA SER A 192 -13.73 -6.35 17.72
C SER A 192 -13.56 -7.27 16.50
N ARG A 193 -12.33 -7.74 16.30
CA ARG A 193 -11.98 -8.67 15.21
C ARG A 193 -11.55 -10.00 15.79
N CYS A 194 -11.86 -11.09 15.10
CA CYS A 194 -11.37 -12.40 15.50
C CYS A 194 -9.86 -12.50 15.24
N GLN A 195 -9.11 -12.99 16.23
CA GLN A 195 -7.69 -13.31 16.10
C GLN A 195 -7.45 -14.76 16.51
N LEU A 196 -6.79 -15.52 15.64
CA LEU A 196 -6.32 -16.88 15.84
C LEU A 196 -4.95 -16.87 16.49
N PHE A 197 -4.79 -17.70 17.51
CA PHE A 197 -3.53 -17.90 18.22
C PHE A 197 -2.94 -19.27 17.88
N ALA A 198 -1.61 -19.41 17.96
CA ALA A 198 -0.90 -20.63 17.59
C ALA A 198 -1.35 -21.90 18.34
N ASN A 199 -1.99 -21.75 19.51
CA ASN A 199 -2.61 -22.83 20.27
C ASN A 199 -3.96 -23.33 19.70
N GLY A 200 -4.42 -22.75 18.58
CA GLY A 200 -5.68 -23.10 17.93
C GLY A 200 -6.92 -22.43 18.53
N THR A 201 -6.77 -21.42 19.41
CA THR A 201 -7.90 -20.66 19.96
C THR A 201 -8.17 -19.38 19.18
N ALA A 202 -9.45 -18.99 19.05
CA ALA A 202 -9.87 -17.69 18.55
C ALA A 202 -10.30 -16.78 19.70
N ILE A 203 -9.90 -15.51 19.66
CA ILE A 203 -10.33 -14.49 20.62
C ILE A 203 -10.69 -13.21 19.86
N CYS A 204 -11.76 -12.53 20.29
CA CYS A 204 -12.09 -11.20 19.78
C CYS A 204 -11.16 -10.15 20.40
N VAL A 205 -10.40 -9.47 19.55
CA VAL A 205 -9.45 -8.43 19.96
C VAL A 205 -9.85 -7.07 19.40
N CYS A 206 -9.54 -6.00 20.14
CA CYS A 206 -9.73 -4.65 19.64
C CYS A 206 -8.59 -4.22 18.71
N PRO A 207 -8.85 -3.29 17.77
CA PRO A 207 -7.79 -2.66 16.99
C PRO A 207 -6.66 -2.13 17.88
N GLN A 208 -5.44 -2.66 17.69
CA GLN A 208 -4.28 -2.29 18.51
C GLN A 208 -3.54 -1.06 17.98
N LYS A 209 -3.71 -0.72 16.70
CA LYS A 209 -3.21 0.48 16.04
C LYS A 209 -4.29 1.05 15.13
N CYS A 210 -4.30 2.36 14.98
CA CYS A 210 -5.10 3.07 14.00
C CYS A 210 -4.18 3.98 13.18
N PRO A 211 -4.50 4.24 11.91
CA PRO A 211 -3.74 5.16 11.09
C PRO A 211 -3.65 6.54 11.75
N LEU A 212 -2.51 7.22 11.59
CA LEU A 212 -2.31 8.60 12.06
C LEU A 212 -2.95 9.65 11.14
N THR A 213 -3.86 9.23 10.26
CA THR A 213 -4.60 10.12 9.36
C THR A 213 -5.58 10.96 10.17
N LEU A 214 -5.49 12.29 10.04
CA LEU A 214 -6.36 13.24 10.72
C LEU A 214 -7.58 13.56 9.84
N THR A 215 -8.64 12.78 10.02
CA THR A 215 -9.95 12.95 9.40
C THR A 215 -11.02 12.99 10.50
N PRO A 216 -11.12 14.11 11.25
CA PRO A 216 -11.83 14.13 12.51
C PRO A 216 -13.31 13.81 12.34
N VAL A 217 -13.85 13.03 13.28
CA VAL A 217 -15.27 12.63 13.31
C VAL A 217 -15.86 12.87 14.69
N CYS A 218 -17.13 13.26 14.74
CA CYS A 218 -17.89 13.36 15.96
C CYS A 218 -18.65 12.05 16.15
N ALA A 219 -18.46 11.42 17.30
CA ALA A 219 -19.11 10.15 17.62
C ALA A 219 -20.42 10.34 18.41
N THR A 220 -21.20 9.26 18.54
CA THR A 220 -22.49 9.25 19.25
C THR A 220 -22.39 9.54 20.75
N ASP A 221 -21.20 9.40 21.34
CA ASP A 221 -20.91 9.77 22.74
C ASP A 221 -20.50 11.24 22.91
N GLY A 222 -20.55 12.03 21.84
CA GLY A 222 -20.22 13.46 21.87
C GLY A 222 -18.72 13.77 21.90
N VAL A 223 -17.87 12.75 21.72
CA VAL A 223 -16.41 12.91 21.68
C VAL A 223 -15.94 13.03 20.22
N THR A 224 -14.96 13.91 20.01
CA THR A 224 -14.27 14.02 18.71
C THR A 224 -13.12 13.03 18.66
N TYR A 225 -13.06 12.22 17.62
CA TYR A 225 -11.99 11.27 17.36
C TYR A 225 -11.19 11.71 16.14
N ASP A 226 -9.88 11.42 16.14
CA ASP A 226 -8.95 11.79 15.07
C ASP A 226 -9.35 11.18 13.70
N ASN A 227 -9.95 9.99 13.72
CA ASN A 227 -10.52 9.30 12.57
C ASN A 227 -11.52 8.23 13.00
N GLU A 228 -12.18 7.60 12.03
CA GLU A 228 -13.17 6.55 12.27
C GLU A 228 -12.60 5.29 12.93
N CYS A 229 -11.33 4.93 12.66
CA CYS A 229 -10.70 3.78 13.32
C CYS A 229 -10.65 3.98 14.84
N GLU A 230 -10.35 5.20 15.30
CA GLU A 230 -10.32 5.50 16.73
C GLU A 230 -11.71 5.42 17.38
N VAL A 231 -12.78 5.75 16.65
CA VAL A 231 -14.17 5.52 17.11
C VAL A 231 -14.41 4.03 17.32
N GLN A 232 -14.08 3.20 16.32
CA GLN A 232 -14.26 1.75 16.37
C GLN A 232 -13.43 1.10 17.48
N ARG A 233 -12.17 1.52 17.65
CA ARG A 233 -11.31 1.08 18.74
C ARG A 233 -11.91 1.43 20.09
N SER A 234 -12.38 2.67 20.26
CA SER A 234 -12.96 3.12 21.52
C SER A 234 -14.26 2.38 21.85
N ALA A 235 -15.11 2.13 20.84
CA ALA A 235 -16.30 1.29 20.95
C ALA A 235 -15.94 -0.13 21.44
N CYS A 236 -14.90 -0.72 20.86
CA CYS A 236 -14.43 -2.05 21.24
C CYS A 236 -13.88 -2.10 22.67
N GLN A 237 -12.97 -1.19 23.02
CA GLN A 237 -12.31 -1.16 24.33
C GLN A 237 -13.31 -0.91 25.46
N ARG A 238 -14.28 -0.03 25.23
CA ARG A 238 -15.33 0.29 26.20
C ARG A 238 -16.54 -0.63 26.11
N LYS A 239 -16.54 -1.62 25.22
CA LYS A 239 -17.66 -2.55 24.96
C LYS A 239 -19.00 -1.82 24.86
N SER A 240 -19.04 -0.75 24.09
CA SER A 240 -20.21 0.13 23.97
C SER A 240 -20.52 0.45 22.52
N HIS A 241 -21.77 0.83 22.25
CA HIS A 241 -22.23 1.19 20.91
C HIS A 241 -21.88 2.64 20.60
N ILE A 242 -20.62 2.89 20.26
CA ILE A 242 -20.17 4.17 19.73
C ILE A 242 -20.05 4.06 18.22
N ALA A 243 -20.70 4.97 17.52
CA ALA A 243 -20.69 5.08 16.07
C ALA A 243 -20.37 6.52 15.66
N VAL A 244 -19.96 6.71 14.41
CA VAL A 244 -19.82 8.05 13.83
C VAL A 244 -21.20 8.69 13.73
N ARG A 245 -21.36 9.88 14.32
CA ARG A 245 -22.57 10.70 14.22
C ARG A 245 -22.51 11.64 13.03
N HIS A 246 -21.40 12.35 12.85
CA HIS A 246 -21.15 13.22 11.70
C HIS A 246 -19.66 13.37 11.43
N GLN A 247 -19.31 13.79 10.21
CA GLN A 247 -17.93 14.16 9.88
C GLN A 247 -17.57 15.53 10.49
N GLY A 248 -16.30 15.70 10.88
CA GLY A 248 -15.80 16.87 11.57
C GLY A 248 -15.92 16.78 13.10
N PRO A 249 -15.32 17.74 13.84
CA PRO A 249 -15.32 17.75 15.30
C PRO A 249 -16.70 18.05 15.90
N CYS A 250 -16.97 17.49 17.08
CA CYS A 250 -18.17 17.81 17.86
C CYS A 250 -18.19 19.30 18.28
N GLY A 251 -19.39 19.85 18.50
CA GLY A 251 -19.57 21.21 18.99
C GLY A 251 -19.37 22.31 17.94
N LYS A 252 -19.04 21.95 16.69
CA LYS A 252 -18.79 22.90 15.59
C LYS A 252 -19.63 22.54 14.37
N GLY A 253 -20.25 23.55 13.76
CA GLY A 253 -21.00 23.43 12.51
C GLY A 253 -22.46 23.01 12.65
N LEU A 254 -23.21 23.09 11.55
CA LEU A 254 -24.66 22.87 11.49
C LEU A 254 -25.10 21.45 11.91
N CYS A 255 -24.22 20.45 11.78
CA CYS A 255 -24.47 19.07 12.20
C CYS A 255 -24.26 18.83 13.71
N SER A 256 -23.77 19.83 14.47
CA SER A 256 -23.56 19.66 15.91
C SER A 256 -24.87 19.72 16.71
N THR A 257 -25.85 20.51 16.26
CA THR A 257 -27.17 20.64 16.89
C THR A 257 -28.25 19.80 16.19
N PHE A 258 -27.90 19.15 15.08
CA PHE A 258 -28.78 18.29 14.30
C PHE A 258 -28.41 16.81 14.51
N SER A 259 -29.40 15.94 14.66
CA SER A 259 -29.20 14.50 14.89
C SER A 259 -29.95 13.69 13.84
N CYS A 260 -29.27 12.70 13.28
CA CYS A 260 -29.86 11.73 12.37
C CYS A 260 -30.07 10.40 13.10
N ASN A 261 -31.14 9.67 12.75
CA ASN A 261 -31.34 8.31 13.24
C ASN A 261 -30.38 7.37 12.52
N ALA A 262 -29.71 6.46 13.24
CA ALA A 262 -28.87 5.44 12.62
C ALA A 262 -29.70 4.62 11.59
N PRO A 263 -29.15 4.31 10.40
CA PRO A 263 -27.75 4.42 9.98
C PRO A 263 -27.36 5.73 9.25
N LEU A 264 -28.20 6.77 9.30
CA LEU A 264 -27.96 8.03 8.59
C LEU A 264 -26.88 8.88 9.29
N VAL A 265 -26.05 9.52 8.48
CA VAL A 265 -24.98 10.44 8.91
C VAL A 265 -25.37 11.87 8.54
N CYS A 266 -25.15 12.83 9.45
CA CYS A 266 -25.37 14.24 9.13
C CYS A 266 -24.21 14.78 8.28
N VAL A 267 -24.56 15.43 7.17
CA VAL A 267 -23.64 16.21 6.34
C VAL A 267 -24.22 17.60 6.08
N VAL A 268 -23.36 18.57 5.77
CA VAL A 268 -23.80 19.91 5.36
C VAL A 268 -23.93 19.91 3.83
N LYS A 269 -25.15 20.09 3.32
CA LYS A 269 -25.43 20.32 1.89
C LYS A 269 -26.11 21.68 1.76
N ASP A 270 -25.63 22.50 0.83
CA ASP A 270 -26.19 23.83 0.56
C ASP A 270 -26.36 24.66 1.86
N GLU A 271 -25.33 24.67 2.70
CA GLU A 271 -25.28 25.34 4.01
C GLU A 271 -26.34 24.89 5.03
N LYS A 272 -27.00 23.74 4.80
CA LYS A 272 -28.01 23.17 5.70
C LYS A 272 -27.64 21.75 6.14
N PRO A 273 -28.00 21.34 7.36
CA PRO A 273 -27.78 19.97 7.81
C PRO A 273 -28.75 19.02 7.08
N SER A 274 -28.24 17.94 6.53
CA SER A 274 -29.00 16.90 5.83
C SER A 274 -28.54 15.52 6.29
N CYS A 275 -29.50 14.63 6.54
CA CYS A 275 -29.21 13.22 6.81
C CYS A 275 -29.01 12.47 5.49
N VAL A 276 -27.88 11.79 5.33
CA VAL A 276 -27.58 10.97 4.14
C VAL A 276 -27.00 9.63 4.55
N CYS A 277 -27.04 8.65 3.65
CA CYS A 277 -26.33 7.39 3.85
C CYS A 277 -24.81 7.60 3.88
N PRO A 278 -24.06 6.73 4.58
CA PRO A 278 -22.61 6.86 4.75
C PRO A 278 -21.88 6.95 3.40
N GLN A 279 -20.84 7.79 3.37
CA GLN A 279 -19.93 7.88 2.23
C GLN A 279 -18.85 6.80 2.39
N CYS A 280 -18.58 6.06 1.31
CA CYS A 280 -17.69 4.90 1.34
C CYS A 280 -16.57 5.05 0.32
N THR A 281 -15.39 4.53 0.66
CA THR A 281 -14.27 4.38 -0.28
C THR A 281 -14.46 3.13 -1.16
N ASP A 282 -13.77 3.11 -2.30
CA ASP A 282 -13.79 1.99 -3.26
C ASP A 282 -12.81 0.86 -2.91
N GLU A 283 -12.45 0.73 -1.64
CA GLU A 283 -11.59 -0.36 -1.18
C GLU A 283 -12.24 -1.72 -1.38
N LEU A 284 -11.50 -2.68 -1.93
CA LEU A 284 -11.98 -4.04 -2.14
C LEU A 284 -11.64 -4.92 -0.92
N ARG A 285 -12.65 -5.14 -0.07
CA ARG A 285 -12.62 -5.99 1.13
C ARG A 285 -13.96 -6.72 1.25
N GLU A 286 -14.13 -7.73 0.41
CA GLU A 286 -15.44 -8.36 0.20
C GLU A 286 -16.05 -8.93 1.49
N VAL A 287 -17.36 -8.76 1.64
CA VAL A 287 -18.13 -9.32 2.75
C VAL A 287 -19.39 -10.00 2.23
N CYS A 288 -19.75 -11.14 2.83
CA CYS A 288 -21.02 -11.80 2.60
C CYS A 288 -22.01 -11.31 3.64
N ALA A 289 -23.08 -10.65 3.20
CA ALA A 289 -24.08 -10.10 4.11
C ALA A 289 -25.21 -11.11 4.42
N SER A 290 -26.05 -10.76 5.39
CA SER A 290 -27.21 -11.55 5.83
C SER A 290 -28.26 -11.81 4.74
N ASP A 291 -28.28 -11.00 3.67
CA ASP A 291 -29.12 -11.17 2.48
C ASP A 291 -28.55 -12.18 1.46
N GLY A 292 -27.38 -12.77 1.75
CA GLY A 292 -26.71 -13.71 0.85
C GLY A 292 -26.02 -13.04 -0.34
N ARG A 293 -25.86 -11.71 -0.33
CA ARG A 293 -25.15 -10.97 -1.37
C ARG A 293 -23.74 -10.60 -0.94
N THR A 294 -22.84 -10.62 -1.91
CA THR A 294 -21.46 -10.15 -1.74
C THR A 294 -21.42 -8.64 -1.95
N TYR A 295 -20.85 -7.93 -0.99
CA TYR A 295 -20.58 -6.50 -1.09
C TYR A 295 -19.08 -6.27 -1.18
N SER A 296 -18.65 -5.28 -1.98
CA SER A 296 -17.22 -5.02 -2.19
C SER A 296 -16.49 -4.59 -0.93
N ASN A 297 -17.20 -3.99 0.04
CA ASN A 297 -16.74 -3.75 1.40
C ASN A 297 -17.91 -3.56 2.36
N GLU A 298 -17.63 -3.65 3.66
CA GLU A 298 -18.62 -3.48 4.72
C GLU A 298 -19.31 -2.11 4.69
N CYS A 299 -18.59 -1.04 4.35
CA CYS A 299 -19.21 0.29 4.22
C CYS A 299 -20.27 0.29 3.11
N LYS A 300 -19.97 -0.27 1.93
CA LYS A 300 -20.93 -0.37 0.83
C LYS A 300 -22.11 -1.27 1.16
N MET A 301 -21.90 -2.32 1.96
CA MET A 301 -23.01 -3.10 2.54
C MET A 301 -23.91 -2.21 3.42
N ARG A 302 -23.34 -1.45 4.35
CA ARG A 302 -24.10 -0.53 5.24
C ARG A 302 -24.79 0.59 4.45
N LYS A 303 -24.15 1.12 3.40
CA LYS A 303 -24.74 2.11 2.50
C LYS A 303 -25.96 1.54 1.77
N ALA A 304 -25.83 0.34 1.19
CA ALA A 304 -26.94 -0.34 0.53
C ALA A 304 -28.09 -0.65 1.50
N ALA A 305 -27.77 -1.06 2.73
CA ALA A 305 -28.74 -1.27 3.80
C ALA A 305 -29.50 0.03 4.13
N CYS A 306 -28.79 1.16 4.24
CA CYS A 306 -29.36 2.48 4.47
C CYS A 306 -30.28 2.93 3.32
N GLU A 307 -29.86 2.75 2.06
CA GLU A 307 -30.63 3.13 0.88
C GLU A 307 -31.90 2.29 0.71
N ALA A 308 -31.82 1.00 1.05
CA ALA A 308 -32.95 0.08 0.98
C ALA A 308 -33.84 0.10 2.23
N GLY A 309 -33.44 0.79 3.31
CA GLY A 309 -34.18 0.81 4.57
C GLY A 309 -34.26 -0.55 5.28
N VAL A 310 -33.25 -1.42 5.07
CA VAL A 310 -33.17 -2.76 5.64
C VAL A 310 -31.96 -2.88 6.56
N THR A 311 -32.00 -3.82 7.50
CA THR A 311 -30.85 -4.12 8.36
C THR A 311 -30.02 -5.25 7.73
N LEU A 312 -28.81 -4.93 7.31
CA LEU A 312 -27.82 -5.92 6.88
C LEU A 312 -26.70 -6.02 7.90
N PHE A 313 -26.24 -7.23 8.15
CA PHE A 313 -25.05 -7.51 8.96
C PHE A 313 -24.12 -8.44 8.19
N VAL A 314 -22.83 -8.33 8.46
CA VAL A 314 -21.82 -9.23 7.88
C VAL A 314 -22.04 -10.63 8.46
N LYS A 315 -22.29 -11.61 7.59
CA LYS A 315 -22.36 -13.01 7.97
C LYS A 315 -20.97 -13.63 8.06
N TYR A 316 -20.10 -13.33 7.10
CA TYR A 316 -18.68 -13.66 7.11
C TYR A 316 -17.92 -12.78 6.12
N ASN A 317 -16.61 -12.66 6.31
CA ASN A 317 -15.73 -11.94 5.40
C ASN A 317 -15.39 -12.80 4.17
N GLY A 318 -15.38 -12.19 2.99
CA GLY A 318 -15.22 -12.85 1.68
C GLY A 318 -16.49 -12.84 0.85
N ILE A 319 -16.42 -13.38 -0.37
CA ILE A 319 -17.58 -13.54 -1.26
C ILE A 319 -18.56 -14.56 -0.69
N CYS A 320 -19.85 -14.37 -0.95
CA CYS A 320 -20.85 -15.39 -0.65
C CYS A 320 -20.60 -16.63 -1.53
N GLU A 321 -20.20 -17.73 -0.92
CA GLU A 321 -19.74 -18.93 -1.64
C GLU A 321 -20.87 -19.82 -2.20
N GLY A 322 -22.12 -19.36 -2.18
CA GLY A 322 -23.27 -20.07 -2.73
C GLY A 322 -23.31 -21.55 -2.29
N CYS A 323 -23.10 -22.46 -3.24
CA CYS A 323 -23.15 -23.91 -3.05
C CYS A 323 -21.87 -24.56 -2.49
N ALA A 324 -20.76 -23.83 -2.34
CA ALA A 324 -19.48 -24.42 -1.93
C ALA A 324 -19.49 -24.95 -0.48
N LYS A 325 -20.34 -24.38 0.40
CA LYS A 325 -20.54 -24.84 1.79
C LYS A 325 -21.90 -25.51 2.03
N LYS A 326 -22.74 -25.69 1.00
CA LYS A 326 -24.10 -26.24 1.18
C LYS A 326 -24.12 -27.74 0.87
N ASN A 327 -24.17 -28.55 1.92
CA ASN A 327 -24.30 -30.01 1.78
C ASN A 327 -25.76 -30.40 1.51
N CYS A 328 -26.06 -30.76 0.27
CA CYS A 328 -27.39 -31.19 -0.17
C CYS A 328 -27.54 -32.72 0.00
N GLN A 329 -28.47 -33.14 0.86
CA GLN A 329 -28.71 -34.56 1.13
C GLN A 329 -29.58 -35.21 0.03
N TYR A 330 -29.60 -36.56 -0.03
CA TYR A 330 -30.49 -37.33 -0.92
C TYR A 330 -30.33 -37.04 -2.43
N TYR A 331 -29.08 -36.87 -2.90
CA TYR A 331 -28.75 -36.57 -4.31
C TYR A 331 -29.37 -35.27 -4.85
N SER A 332 -29.83 -34.37 -3.98
CA SER A 332 -30.26 -33.05 -4.41
C SER A 332 -29.06 -32.23 -4.89
N SER A 333 -29.23 -31.54 -6.03
CA SER A 333 -28.21 -30.67 -6.59
C SER A 333 -28.38 -29.27 -6.02
N CYS A 334 -27.27 -28.67 -5.61
CA CYS A 334 -27.30 -27.30 -5.14
C CYS A 334 -27.40 -26.34 -6.34
N VAL A 335 -28.40 -25.46 -6.32
CA VAL A 335 -28.57 -24.37 -7.28
C VAL A 335 -28.57 -23.03 -6.54
N VAL A 336 -28.10 -21.98 -7.19
CA VAL A 336 -28.15 -20.63 -6.64
C VAL A 336 -29.30 -19.88 -7.30
N GLU A 337 -30.28 -19.46 -6.50
CA GLU A 337 -31.42 -18.66 -6.98
C GLU A 337 -31.53 -17.40 -6.11
N ASN A 338 -31.59 -16.22 -6.75
CA ASN A 338 -31.59 -14.92 -6.06
C ASN A 338 -30.45 -14.72 -5.04
N GLY A 339 -29.26 -15.27 -5.32
CA GLY A 339 -28.08 -15.19 -4.43
C GLY A 339 -28.12 -16.15 -3.23
N LYS A 340 -29.19 -16.94 -3.06
CA LYS A 340 -29.31 -17.95 -2.02
C LYS A 340 -29.07 -19.34 -2.61
N ALA A 341 -28.21 -20.12 -1.98
CA ALA A 341 -28.04 -21.52 -2.33
C ALA A 341 -29.26 -22.32 -1.85
N GLU A 342 -29.87 -23.11 -2.74
CA GLU A 342 -31.02 -23.98 -2.53
C GLU A 342 -30.71 -25.40 -3.01
N CYS A 343 -31.14 -26.43 -2.29
CA CYS A 343 -30.98 -27.82 -2.73
C CYS A 343 -32.22 -28.22 -3.51
N ARG A 344 -32.08 -28.57 -4.79
CA ARG A 344 -33.18 -29.05 -5.64
C ARG A 344 -32.97 -30.50 -6.02
N CYS A 345 -34.01 -31.31 -5.85
CA CYS A 345 -33.99 -32.69 -6.31
C CYS A 345 -34.08 -32.73 -7.84
N PRO A 346 -33.33 -33.64 -8.51
CA PRO A 346 -33.50 -33.89 -9.94
C PRO A 346 -34.93 -34.37 -10.22
N THR A 347 -35.58 -33.82 -11.25
CA THR A 347 -36.94 -34.19 -11.65
C THR A 347 -37.01 -35.49 -12.46
N GLU A 348 -35.87 -36.05 -12.89
CA GLU A 348 -35.77 -37.30 -13.65
C GLU A 348 -35.23 -38.46 -12.81
N CYS A 349 -35.99 -38.90 -11.82
CA CYS A 349 -35.68 -40.08 -11.02
C CYS A 349 -36.45 -41.33 -11.47
N TYR A 350 -36.53 -41.68 -12.75
CA TYR A 350 -37.00 -43.00 -13.19
C TYR A 350 -36.54 -43.33 -14.62
N ARG A 351 -35.62 -44.31 -14.79
CA ARG A 351 -35.53 -45.29 -15.92
C ARG A 351 -34.17 -46.02 -16.09
N LYS A 352 -33.48 -46.45 -15.02
CA LYS A 352 -32.37 -47.43 -15.15
C LYS A 352 -32.35 -48.50 -14.06
N LEU A 353 -33.49 -49.16 -13.80
CA LEU A 353 -33.58 -50.33 -12.92
C LEU A 353 -34.41 -51.47 -13.51
N ALA A 354 -34.55 -51.55 -14.85
CA ALA A 354 -35.36 -52.57 -15.52
C ALA A 354 -34.55 -53.54 -16.42
N SER A 355 -33.24 -53.68 -16.23
CA SER A 355 -32.42 -54.57 -17.08
C SER A 355 -31.54 -55.58 -16.32
N VAL A 356 -31.72 -55.79 -15.01
CA VAL A 356 -30.87 -56.73 -14.24
C VAL A 356 -31.67 -57.78 -13.44
N SER A 357 -33.00 -57.81 -13.49
CA SER A 357 -33.80 -58.79 -12.71
C SER A 357 -34.30 -59.98 -13.54
N ALA A 358 -33.41 -60.66 -14.26
CA ALA A 358 -33.76 -61.90 -14.97
C ALA A 358 -32.79 -63.07 -14.71
N ALA A 359 -32.02 -63.05 -13.62
CA ALA A 359 -31.26 -64.21 -13.21
C ALA A 359 -31.28 -64.35 -11.69
N ILE A 360 -31.50 -65.58 -11.23
CA ILE A 360 -31.45 -66.06 -9.84
C ILE A 360 -32.80 -66.04 -9.11
N ALA A 361 -33.61 -67.06 -9.39
CA ALA A 361 -34.57 -67.61 -8.44
C ALA A 361 -34.55 -69.15 -8.57
N THR A 362 -33.64 -69.81 -7.85
CA THR A 362 -33.76 -71.25 -7.54
C THR A 362 -33.91 -71.41 -6.04
N VAL A 363 -35.08 -71.91 -5.69
CA VAL A 363 -35.67 -72.10 -4.36
C VAL A 363 -35.05 -73.32 -3.67
N VAL A 364 -34.77 -73.24 -2.37
CA VAL A 364 -34.67 -74.41 -1.48
C VAL A 364 -35.60 -74.18 -0.29
N PRO A 365 -36.57 -75.07 -0.01
CA PRO A 365 -37.44 -74.97 1.16
C PRO A 365 -36.83 -75.69 2.37
N PHE A 366 -36.95 -75.07 3.54
CA PHE A 366 -36.71 -75.72 4.84
C PHE A 366 -37.91 -76.61 5.21
N ARG A 367 -37.62 -77.78 5.76
CA ARG A 367 -38.54 -78.55 6.63
C ARG A 367 -37.97 -78.57 8.03
#